data_AF-A0A6B2VBI1-F1
#
_entry.id   AF-A0A6B2VBI1-F1
#
_cell.length_a   1.000
_cell.length_b   1.000
_cell.length_c   1.000
_cell.angle_alpha   90.00
_cell.angle_beta   90.00
_cell.angle_gamma   90.00
#
_symmetry.space_group_name_H-M   'P 1'
#
loop_
_entity.id
_entity.type
_entity.pdbx_description
1 polymer ?
#
loop_
_entity_poly.entity_id
_entity_poly.type
_entity_poly.pdbx_seq_one_letter_code
_entity_poly.pdbx_strand_id
1 'polypeptide(L)' 'ATLGVNPSTALRMVGRLEALDLVDRRTNPANRREVALSLTPAGHDLVGRVLTHRRAEIRTLVRRLPAAQRAVLVP' A
#
# COMPACT_ATOMS: atom_id res chain seq x y z
N ALA A 1 1.76 -4.91 14.30
CA ALA A 1 1.28 -3.96 13.28
C ALA A 1 1.79 -4.38 11.91
N THR A 2 0.93 -4.45 10.89
CA THR A 2 1.24 -5.03 9.56
C THR A 2 2.34 -4.28 8.79
N LEU A 3 2.48 -2.97 8.99
CA LEU A 3 3.43 -2.13 8.25
C LEU A 3 4.82 -2.00 8.90
N GLY A 4 5.03 -2.59 10.09
CA GLY A 4 6.33 -2.52 10.78
C GLY A 4 6.78 -1.11 11.22
N VAL A 5 5.89 -0.11 11.15
CA VAL A 5 6.16 1.28 11.60
C VAL A 5 5.51 1.56 12.94
N ASN A 6 6.11 2.48 13.71
CA ASN A 6 5.48 2.97 14.92
C ASN A 6 4.23 3.84 14.60
N PRO A 7 3.31 4.02 15.57
CA PRO A 7 2.07 4.78 15.33
C PRO A 7 2.27 6.24 14.92
N SER A 8 3.28 6.94 15.46
CA SER A 8 3.50 8.36 15.14
C SER A 8 4.01 8.55 13.71
N THR A 9 4.87 7.66 13.23
CA THR A 9 5.30 7.59 11.83
C THR A 9 4.12 7.29 10.92
N ALA A 10 3.27 6.31 11.27
CA ALA A 10 2.08 5.99 10.49
C ALA A 10 1.14 7.20 10.36
N LEU A 11 0.83 7.89 11.47
CA LEU A 11 -0.03 9.08 11.46
C LEU A 11 0.57 10.24 10.64
N ARG A 12 1.89 10.44 10.70
CA ARG A 12 2.57 11.43 9.85
C ARG A 12 2.48 11.07 8.37
N MET A 13 2.58 9.79 8.02
CA MET A 13 2.40 9.35 6.63
C MET A 13 0.96 9.56 6.17
N VAL A 14 -0.02 9.24 7.01
CA VAL A 14 -1.44 9.46 6.72
C VAL A 14 -1.71 10.94 6.46
N GLY A 15 -1.24 11.84 7.33
CA GLY A 15 -1.40 13.29 7.13
C GLY A 15 -0.82 13.80 5.81
N ARG A 16 0.29 13.21 5.33
CA ARG A 16 0.86 13.53 4.02
C ARG A 16 0.01 13.01 2.86
N LEU A 17 -0.60 11.83 3.02
CA LEU A 17 -1.49 11.26 2.01
C LEU A 17 -2.83 12.00 1.94
N GLU A 18 -3.35 12.46 3.07
CA GLU A 18 -4.53 13.34 3.16
C GLU A 18 -4.25 14.68 2.46
N ALA A 19 -3.08 15.30 2.73
CA ALA A 19 -2.69 16.56 2.07
C ALA A 19 -2.52 16.46 0.54
N LEU A 20 -2.39 15.23 0.02
CA LEU A 20 -2.32 14.94 -1.41
C LEU A 20 -3.65 14.43 -1.99
N ASP A 21 -4.73 14.41 -1.20
CA ASP A 21 -6.04 13.88 -1.59
C ASP A 21 -6.02 12.40 -2.02
N LEU A 22 -5.13 11.61 -1.42
CA LEU A 22 -4.97 10.18 -1.72
C LEU A 22 -5.70 9.27 -0.71
N VAL A 23 -6.01 9.79 0.47
CA VAL A 23 -6.69 9.07 1.55
C VAL A 23 -7.75 9.95 2.18
N ASP A 24 -8.92 9.35 2.40
CA ASP A 24 -10.01 9.85 3.23
C ASP A 24 -9.85 9.36 4.67
N ARG A 25 -10.11 10.24 5.62
CA ARG A 25 -10.12 9.93 7.05
C ARG A 25 -11.49 10.21 7.65
N ARG A 26 -12.12 9.19 8.23
CA ARG A 26 -13.46 9.29 8.83
C ARG A 26 -13.47 8.75 10.24
N THR A 27 -13.92 9.57 11.19
CA THR A 27 -14.17 9.12 12.55
C THR A 27 -15.20 8.01 12.55
N ASN A 28 -14.95 6.93 13.30
CA ASN A 28 -15.91 5.84 13.43
C ASN A 28 -17.15 6.35 14.19
N PRO A 29 -18.37 6.31 13.61
CA PRO A 29 -19.57 6.77 14.29
C PRO A 29 -19.92 5.94 15.53
N ALA A 30 -19.50 4.68 15.60
CA ALA A 30 -19.71 3.81 16.77
C ALA A 30 -18.69 4.06 17.90
N ASN A 31 -17.51 4.60 17.57
CA ASN A 31 -16.47 4.93 18.55
C ASN A 31 -15.63 6.11 18.06
N ARG A 32 -15.86 7.30 18.62
CA ARG A 32 -15.17 8.52 18.20
C ARG A 32 -13.66 8.53 18.48
N ARG A 33 -13.15 7.56 19.25
CA ARG A 33 -11.70 7.38 19.48
C ARG A 33 -11.01 6.63 18.35
N GLU A 34 -11.78 6.03 17.45
CA GLU A 34 -11.28 5.31 16.28
C GLU A 34 -11.46 6.12 15.01
N VAL A 35 -10.56 5.89 14.08
CA VAL A 35 -10.60 6.50 12.76
C VAL A 35 -10.39 5.43 11.70
N ALA A 36 -11.30 5.42 10.73
CA ALA A 36 -11.18 4.61 9.52
C ALA A 36 -10.47 5.42 8.43
N LEU A 37 -9.54 4.78 7.74
CA LEU A 37 -8.86 5.32 6.57
C LEU A 37 -9.33 4.56 5.33
N SER A 38 -9.64 5.28 4.27
CA SER A 38 -9.98 4.71 2.96
C SER A 38 -9.20 5.44 1.87
N LEU A 39 -8.85 4.76 0.78
CA LEU A 39 -8.28 5.46 -0.37
C LEU A 39 -9.36 6.29 -1.05
N THR A 40 -8.97 7.45 -1.57
CA THR A 40 -9.76 8.18 -2.56
C THR A 40 -9.65 7.46 -3.92
N PRO A 41 -10.47 7.82 -4.93
CA PRO A 41 -10.27 7.32 -6.29
C PRO A 41 -8.84 7.56 -6.82
N ALA A 42 -8.29 8.76 -6.58
CA ALA A 42 -6.91 9.08 -6.95
C ALA A 42 -5.87 8.21 -6.20
N GLY A 43 -6.13 7.91 -4.93
CA GLY A 43 -5.34 6.98 -4.14
C GLY A 43 -5.36 5.55 -4.70
N HIS A 44 -6.54 5.07 -5.09
CA HIS A 44 -6.69 3.76 -5.74
C HIS A 44 -5.89 3.68 -7.05
N ASP A 45 -5.98 4.70 -7.89
CA ASP A 45 -5.24 4.75 -9.16
C ASP A 45 -3.72 4.75 -8.93
N LEU A 46 -3.25 5.53 -7.94
CA LEU A 46 -1.82 5.57 -7.61
C LEU A 46 -1.32 4.20 -7.12
N VAL A 47 -2.05 3.57 -6.21
CA VAL A 47 -1.70 2.23 -5.72
C VAL A 47 -1.68 1.23 -6.88
N GLY A 48 -2.67 1.29 -7.78
CA GLY A 48 -2.71 0.47 -8.98
C GLY A 48 -1.46 0.63 -9.85
N ARG A 49 -1.04 1.88 -10.13
CA ARG A 49 0.19 2.15 -10.89
C ARG A 49 1.44 1.62 -10.19
N VAL A 50 1.57 1.86 -8.88
CA VAL A 50 2.73 1.40 -8.09
C VAL A 50 2.81 -0.12 -8.07
N LEU A 51 1.69 -0.81 -7.87
CA LEU A 51 1.64 -2.27 -7.86
C LEU A 51 1.94 -2.87 -9.24
N THR A 52 1.42 -2.28 -10.31
CA THR A 52 1.74 -2.69 -11.69
C THR A 52 3.22 -2.53 -11.99
N HIS A 53 3.81 -1.39 -11.64
CA HIS A 53 5.25 -1.15 -11.82
C HIS A 53 6.09 -2.14 -11.01
N ARG A 54 5.75 -2.32 -9.72
CA ARG A 54 6.42 -3.30 -8.85
C ARG A 54 6.37 -4.72 -9.41
N ARG A 55 5.20 -5.15 -9.93
CA ARG A 55 5.06 -6.48 -10.52
C ARG A 55 5.86 -6.65 -11.81
N ALA A 56 5.98 -5.60 -12.62
CA ALA A 56 6.84 -5.61 -13.80
C ALA A 56 8.32 -5.77 -13.43
N GLU A 57 8.81 -5.02 -12.45
CA GLU A 57 10.19 -5.10 -11.98
C GLU A 57 10.51 -6.47 -11.35
N ILE A 58 9.64 -6.97 -10.47
CA ILE A 58 9.79 -8.31 -9.89
C ILE A 58 9.84 -9.37 -10.99
N ARG A 59 8.96 -9.29 -12.00
CA ARG A 59 8.97 -10.21 -13.13
C ARG A 59 10.28 -10.16 -13.91
N THR A 60 10.86 -8.98 -14.12
CA THR A 60 12.15 -8.82 -14.78
C THR A 60 13.27 -9.50 -13.99
N LEU A 61 13.27 -9.37 -12.67
CA LEU A 61 14.26 -10.03 -11.79
C LEU A 61 14.07 -11.55 -11.78
N VAL A 62 12.84 -12.03 -11.59
CA VAL A 62 12.50 -13.46 -11.54
C VAL A 62 12.79 -14.18 -12.86
N ARG A 63 12.66 -13.50 -14.01
CA ARG A 63 13.02 -14.06 -15.33
C ARG A 63 14.51 -14.39 -15.46
N ARG A 64 15.38 -13.83 -14.61
CA ARG A 64 16.82 -14.16 -14.60
C ARG A 64 17.13 -15.47 -13.87
N LEU A 65 16.18 -16.02 -13.14
CA LEU A 65 16.35 -17.29 -12.43
C LEU A 65 16.17 -18.48 -13.39
N PRO A 66 16.95 -19.56 -13.23
CA PRO A 66 16.69 -20.85 -13.87
C PRO A 66 15.26 -21.33 -13.64
N ALA A 67 14.69 -22.03 -14.62
CA ALA A 67 13.28 -22.45 -14.60
C ALA A 67 12.90 -23.24 -13.32
N ALA A 68 13.78 -24.13 -12.85
CA ALA A 68 13.56 -24.92 -11.64
C ALA A 68 13.42 -24.04 -10.37
N GLN A 69 14.22 -22.98 -10.25
CA GLN A 69 14.16 -22.06 -9.11
C GLN A 69 12.95 -21.12 -9.18
N ARG A 70 12.52 -20.76 -10.39
CA ARG A 70 11.32 -19.95 -10.60
C ARG A 70 10.03 -20.71 -10.30
N ALA A 71 9.99 -22.02 -10.54
CA ALA A 71 8.80 -22.85 -10.36
C ALA A 71 8.33 -22.99 -8.90
N VAL A 72 9.21 -22.69 -7.93
CA VAL A 72 8.91 -22.79 -6.48
C VAL A 72 8.51 -21.45 -5.83
N LEU A 73 8.50 -20.35 -6.59
CA LEU A 73 8.09 -19.03 -6.08
C LEU A 73 6.56 -18.92 -6.02
N VAL A 74 6.06 -18.25 -4.97
CA VAL A 74 4.62 -17.99 -4.79
C VAL A 74 4.15 -16.89 -5.79
N PRO A 75 2.99 -17.05 -6.47
CA PRO A 75 2.49 -16.12 -7.50
C PRO A 75 2.16 -14.67 -7.09
#